data_AF-A0A961H504-F1
#
_entry.id   AF-A0A961H504-F1
#
_cell.length_a   1.000
_cell.length_b   1.000
_cell.length_c   1.000
_cell.angle_alpha   90.00
_cell.angle_beta   90.00
_cell.angle_gamma   90.00
#
_symmetry.space_group_name_H-M   'P 1'
#
loop_
_entity.id
_entity.type
_entity.pdbx_description
1 polymer ?
#
loop_
_entity_poly.entity_id
_entity_poly.type
_entity_poly.pdbx_seq_one_letter_code
_entity_poly.pdbx_strand_id
1 'polypeptide(L)'
;MSRLTVEPLNTTALKAIDPKAFAKLNTNQRVFLAAYGGCGIIKRAAVASGINHGNHYIWMKNDETYRAYFNEVHEIVVGLLEDTAFERAVEGLKRYKFTRDGEPIMHPIDKDENGNPVPYFEAECSDLLMNVLLKANKPD
;
A
#
# COMPACT_ATOMS: atom_id res chain seq x y z
N MET A 1 -21.54 -5.90 -2.10
CA MET A 1 -20.36 -5.92 -1.20
C MET A 1 -19.16 -6.37 -2.01
N SER A 2 -18.51 -5.44 -2.71
CA SER A 2 -17.34 -5.75 -3.53
C SER A 2 -16.16 -6.03 -2.61
N ARG A 3 -15.67 -7.27 -2.61
CA ARG A 3 -14.40 -7.62 -1.98
C ARG A 3 -13.35 -6.75 -2.67
N LEU A 4 -12.77 -5.81 -1.93
CA LEU A 4 -11.43 -5.32 -2.19
C LEU A 4 -10.53 -6.56 -2.17
N THR A 5 -10.33 -7.15 -3.34
CA THR A 5 -9.22 -8.05 -3.60
C THR A 5 -7.98 -7.21 -3.33
N VAL A 6 -7.44 -7.37 -2.13
CA VAL A 6 -6.06 -7.01 -1.85
C VAL A 6 -5.28 -7.94 -2.78
N GLU A 7 -4.98 -7.49 -4.00
CA GLU A 7 -3.91 -8.14 -4.75
C GLU A 7 -2.72 -8.16 -3.79
N PRO A 8 -2.17 -9.34 -3.46
CA PRO A 8 -1.13 -9.42 -2.45
C PRO A 8 -0.01 -8.51 -2.91
N LEU A 9 0.28 -7.46 -2.13
CA LEU A 9 1.35 -6.52 -2.42
C LEU A 9 2.59 -7.32 -2.86
N ASN A 10 2.79 -7.20 -4.16
CA ASN A 10 3.85 -7.66 -5.01
C ASN A 10 4.72 -8.83 -4.51
N THR A 11 4.44 -10.04 -5.01
CA THR A 11 5.40 -11.17 -4.97
C THR A 11 6.75 -10.80 -5.60
N THR A 12 6.81 -9.76 -6.44
CA THR A 12 8.05 -9.26 -7.08
C THR A 12 8.93 -8.47 -6.11
N ALA A 13 8.38 -7.75 -5.14
CA ALA A 13 9.19 -7.00 -4.18
C ALA A 13 9.89 -7.93 -3.16
N LEU A 14 9.21 -9.00 -2.74
CA LEU A 14 9.83 -10.06 -1.92
C LEU A 14 10.90 -10.87 -2.68
N LYS A 15 10.82 -10.94 -4.02
CA LYS A 15 11.85 -11.60 -4.87
C LYS A 15 13.14 -10.78 -4.99
N ALA A 16 13.10 -9.47 -4.72
CA ALA A 16 14.28 -8.60 -4.74
C ALA A 16 15.16 -8.72 -3.49
N ILE A 17 14.61 -9.30 -2.42
CA ILE A 17 15.28 -9.54 -1.15
C ILE A 17 16.18 -10.78 -1.30
N ASP A 18 17.41 -10.75 -0.78
CA ASP A 18 18.41 -11.81 -0.99
C ASP A 18 17.80 -13.21 -0.74
N PRO A 19 17.65 -14.05 -1.79
CA PRO A 19 16.98 -15.33 -1.67
C PRO A 19 17.76 -16.31 -0.77
N LYS A 20 19.08 -16.12 -0.60
CA LYS A 20 19.94 -17.04 0.17
C LYS A 20 19.77 -16.86 1.68
N ALA A 21 19.69 -15.64 2.17
CA ALA A 21 19.41 -15.40 3.59
C ALA A 21 17.90 -15.52 3.91
N PHE A 22 16.99 -15.36 2.94
CA PHE A 22 15.56 -15.66 3.11
C PHE A 22 15.31 -17.16 3.38
N ALA A 23 16.13 -18.02 2.78
CA ALA A 23 16.09 -19.46 3.03
C ALA A 23 16.44 -19.85 4.48
N LYS A 24 17.19 -19.00 5.21
CA LYS A 24 17.56 -19.23 6.62
C LYS A 24 16.42 -18.99 7.60
N LEU A 25 15.40 -18.21 7.20
CA LEU A 25 14.22 -17.97 8.02
C LEU A 25 13.37 -19.24 8.15
N ASN A 26 12.71 -19.40 9.29
CA ASN A 26 11.74 -20.49 9.44
C ASN A 26 10.47 -20.23 8.61
N THR A 27 9.68 -21.27 8.40
CA THR A 27 8.46 -21.19 7.57
C THR A 27 7.47 -20.13 8.06
N ASN A 28 7.27 -20.02 9.38
CA ASN A 28 6.33 -19.04 9.94
C ASN A 28 6.81 -17.60 9.73
N GLN A 29 8.11 -17.35 9.85
CA GLN A 29 8.73 -16.05 9.57
C GLN A 29 8.54 -15.67 8.10
N ARG A 30 8.79 -16.59 7.16
CA ARG A 30 8.61 -16.34 5.72
C ARG A 30 7.16 -16.02 5.36
N VAL A 31 6.21 -16.82 5.85
CA VAL A 31 4.78 -16.60 5.60
C VAL A 31 4.32 -15.27 6.22
N PHE A 32 4.79 -14.95 7.42
CA PHE A 32 4.50 -13.66 8.06
C PHE A 32 5.06 -12.48 7.26
N LEU A 33 6.33 -12.52 6.84
CA LEU A 33 6.94 -11.43 6.07
C LEU A 33 6.24 -11.24 4.73
N ALA A 34 5.84 -12.32 4.06
CA ALA A 34 5.06 -12.23 2.84
C ALA A 34 3.70 -11.56 3.08
N ALA A 35 2.99 -11.97 4.13
CA ALA A 35 1.72 -11.36 4.51
C ALA A 35 1.87 -9.89 4.96
N TYR A 36 2.99 -9.54 5.61
CA TYR A 36 3.31 -8.18 6.03
C TYR A 36 3.62 -7.30 4.83
N GLY A 37 4.49 -7.73 3.91
CA GLY A 37 4.69 -7.04 2.63
C GLY A 37 3.37 -6.83 1.91
N GLY A 38 2.47 -7.82 2.00
CA GLY A 38 1.09 -7.85 1.54
C GLY A 38 0.16 -6.72 2.00
N CYS A 39 0.38 -6.15 3.19
CA CYS A 39 -0.61 -5.25 3.81
C CYS A 39 -0.05 -4.14 4.70
N GLY A 40 1.24 -4.17 5.02
CA GLY A 40 1.93 -3.25 5.92
C GLY A 40 1.48 -3.26 7.38
N ILE A 41 0.57 -4.15 7.78
CA ILE A 41 -0.05 -4.16 9.11
C ILE A 41 0.28 -5.46 9.85
N ILE A 42 1.05 -5.37 10.92
CA ILE A 42 1.50 -6.51 11.75
C ILE A 42 0.34 -7.41 12.18
N LYS A 43 -0.76 -6.82 12.69
CA LYS A 43 -1.93 -7.60 13.16
C LYS A 43 -2.60 -8.37 12.02
N ARG A 44 -2.72 -7.77 10.82
CA ARG A 44 -3.32 -8.44 9.65
C ARG A 44 -2.39 -9.53 9.12
N ALA A 45 -1.09 -9.26 9.09
CA ALA A 45 -0.09 -10.25 8.69
C ALA A 45 -0.07 -11.45 9.63
N ALA A 46 -0.17 -11.24 10.95
CA ALA A 46 -0.23 -12.31 11.95
C ALA A 46 -1.48 -13.20 11.75
N VAL A 47 -2.64 -12.59 11.52
CA VAL A 47 -3.88 -13.32 11.22
C VAL A 47 -3.75 -14.12 9.91
N ALA A 48 -3.25 -13.50 8.85
CA ALA A 48 -3.08 -14.15 7.55
C ALA A 48 -2.05 -15.28 7.55
N SER A 49 -1.05 -15.22 8.44
CA SER A 49 -0.01 -16.25 8.60
C SER A 49 -0.35 -17.29 9.68
N GLY A 50 -1.49 -17.16 10.36
CA GLY A 50 -1.92 -18.11 11.39
C GLY A 50 -1.06 -18.11 12.66
N ILE A 51 -0.35 -17.02 12.95
CA ILE A 51 0.51 -16.91 14.14
C ILE A 51 0.00 -15.85 15.13
N ASN A 52 0.49 -15.92 16.37
CA ASN A 52 0.32 -14.82 17.31
C ASN A 52 1.27 -13.66 16.94
N HIS A 53 0.76 -12.42 16.89
CA HIS A 53 1.56 -11.22 16.64
C HIS A 53 2.70 -11.01 17.65
N GLY A 54 2.61 -11.58 18.86
CA GLY A 54 3.70 -11.64 19.83
C GLY A 54 4.96 -12.33 19.30
N ASN A 55 4.82 -13.31 18.39
CA ASN A 55 5.94 -14.01 17.77
C ASN A 55 6.82 -13.05 16.96
N HIS A 56 6.22 -12.07 16.27
CA HIS A 56 6.97 -11.05 15.54
C HIS A 56 7.93 -10.30 16.47
N TYR A 57 7.47 -9.84 17.63
CA TYR A 57 8.33 -9.12 18.58
C TYR A 57 9.42 -10.00 19.19
N ILE A 58 9.12 -11.28 19.44
CA ILE A 58 10.13 -12.26 19.89
C ILE A 58 11.21 -12.42 18.82
N TRP A 59 10.83 -12.58 17.54
CA TRP A 59 11.78 -12.70 16.44
C TRP A 59 12.59 -11.41 16.24
N MET A 60 11.98 -10.23 16.32
CA MET A 60 12.69 -8.95 16.24
C MET A 60 13.81 -8.83 17.30
N LYS A 61 13.55 -9.35 18.51
CA LYS A 61 14.53 -9.32 19.61
C LYS A 61 15.63 -10.36 19.47
N ASN A 62 15.26 -11.60 19.13
CA ASN A 62 16.13 -12.76 19.28
C ASN A 62 16.75 -13.25 17.96
N ASP A 63 16.25 -12.79 16.81
CA ASP A 63 16.69 -13.25 15.49
C ASP A 63 17.13 -12.04 14.65
N GLU A 64 18.44 -11.87 14.55
CA GLU A 64 19.05 -10.80 13.77
C GLU A 64 18.77 -10.92 12.27
N THR A 65 18.70 -12.15 11.74
CA THR A 65 18.38 -12.38 10.33
C THR A 65 16.95 -11.95 10.06
N TYR A 66 16.00 -12.38 10.89
CA TYR A 66 14.61 -11.94 10.76
C TYR A 66 14.47 -10.42 10.84
N ARG A 67 15.16 -9.78 11.78
CA ARG A 67 15.10 -8.32 11.95
C ARG A 67 15.59 -7.57 10.71
N ALA A 68 16.70 -8.00 10.11
CA ALA A 68 17.20 -7.39 8.87
C ALA A 68 16.17 -7.48 7.74
N TYR A 69 15.60 -8.67 7.53
CA TYR A 69 14.58 -8.90 6.51
C TYR A 69 13.28 -8.14 6.76
N PHE A 70 12.83 -8.07 8.01
CA PHE A 70 11.65 -7.30 8.37
C PHE A 70 11.86 -5.82 8.02
N ASN A 71 13.03 -5.27 8.32
CA ASN A 71 13.35 -3.88 7.99
C ASN A 71 13.37 -3.66 6.47
N GLU A 72 13.97 -4.56 5.69
CA GLU A 72 13.95 -4.46 4.21
C GLU A 72 12.52 -4.49 3.65
N VAL A 73 11.66 -5.40 4.14
CA VAL A 73 10.24 -5.43 3.76
C VAL A 73 9.52 -4.18 4.23
N HIS A 74 9.86 -3.65 5.40
CA HIS A 74 9.25 -2.46 5.96
C HIS A 74 9.55 -1.22 5.10
N GLU A 75 10.79 -1.02 4.67
CA GLU A 75 11.16 0.08 3.77
C GLU A 75 10.38 0.04 2.46
N ILE A 76 10.21 -1.15 1.87
CA ILE A 76 9.39 -1.34 0.67
C ILE A 76 7.93 -0.94 0.94
N VAL A 77 7.35 -1.40 2.05
CA VAL A 77 5.97 -1.08 2.44
C VAL A 77 5.80 0.43 2.70
N VAL A 78 6.78 1.07 3.32
CA VAL A 78 6.77 2.51 3.60
C VAL A 78 6.85 3.30 2.29
N GLY A 79 7.76 2.94 1.37
CA GLY A 79 7.84 3.59 0.07
C GLY A 79 6.53 3.52 -0.72
N LEU A 80 5.85 2.37 -0.72
CA LEU A 80 4.51 2.23 -1.32
C LEU A 80 3.45 3.13 -0.66
N LEU A 81 3.53 3.30 0.65
CA LEU A 81 2.65 4.20 1.38
C LEU A 81 2.93 5.66 1.02
N GLU A 82 4.20 6.03 0.85
CA GLU A 82 4.63 7.35 0.40
C GLU A 82 4.15 7.64 -1.03
N ASP A 83 4.31 6.72 -1.97
CA ASP A 83 3.81 6.83 -3.34
C ASP A 83 2.29 7.06 -3.33
N THR A 84 1.56 6.23 -2.58
CA THR A 84 0.10 6.39 -2.44
C THR A 84 -0.28 7.73 -1.79
N ALA A 85 0.49 8.18 -0.80
CA ALA A 85 0.26 9.47 -0.16
C ALA A 85 0.52 10.63 -1.12
N PHE A 86 1.54 10.52 -1.98
CA PHE A 86 1.87 11.48 -3.01
C PHE A 86 0.77 11.57 -4.06
N GLU A 87 0.31 10.43 -4.61
CA GLU A 87 -0.82 10.38 -5.54
C GLU A 87 -2.06 11.05 -4.94
N ARG A 88 -2.37 10.80 -3.67
CA ARG A 88 -3.52 11.44 -2.98
C ARG A 88 -3.31 12.93 -2.71
N ALA A 89 -2.08 13.36 -2.53
CA ALA A 89 -1.77 14.78 -2.36
C ALA A 89 -1.86 15.53 -3.69
N VAL A 90 -1.41 14.93 -4.80
CA VAL A 90 -1.31 15.57 -6.11
C VAL A 90 -2.55 15.36 -6.96
N GLU A 91 -2.96 14.12 -7.19
CA GLU A 91 -4.11 13.78 -8.05
C GLU A 91 -5.44 13.79 -7.29
N GLY A 92 -5.38 13.58 -5.97
CA GLY A 92 -6.56 13.55 -5.11
C GLY A 92 -7.47 12.33 -5.31
N LEU A 93 -8.49 12.22 -4.47
CA LEU A 93 -9.51 11.18 -4.62
C LEU A 93 -10.56 11.63 -5.63
N LYS A 94 -10.71 10.87 -6.73
CA LYS A 94 -11.76 11.12 -7.73
C LYS A 94 -13.14 10.81 -7.16
N ARG A 95 -13.98 11.82 -7.04
CA ARG A 95 -15.39 11.72 -6.65
C ARG A 95 -16.29 11.99 -7.86
N TYR A 96 -16.79 10.93 -8.45
CA TYR A 96 -17.77 11.02 -9.53
C TYR A 96 -19.10 11.59 -9.04
N LYS A 97 -19.75 12.39 -9.89
CA LYS A 97 -21.08 12.94 -9.61
C LYS A 97 -22.12 12.24 -10.46
N PHE A 98 -23.27 12.00 -9.85
CA PHE A 98 -24.40 11.33 -10.48
C PHE A 98 -25.63 12.23 -10.40
N THR A 99 -26.51 12.10 -11.39
CA THR A 99 -27.84 12.70 -11.36
C THR A 99 -28.70 12.03 -10.29
N ARG A 100 -29.89 12.58 -10.05
CA ARG A 100 -30.87 11.99 -9.15
C ARG A 100 -31.29 10.57 -9.57
N ASP A 101 -31.23 10.28 -10.86
CA ASP A 101 -31.63 9.00 -11.45
C ASP A 101 -30.49 7.96 -11.40
N GLY A 102 -29.30 8.34 -10.90
CA GLY A 102 -28.14 7.47 -10.78
C GLY A 102 -27.23 7.45 -12.00
N GLU A 103 -27.55 8.22 -13.04
CA GLU A 103 -26.72 8.34 -14.25
C GLU A 103 -25.50 9.23 -13.98
N PRO A 104 -24.32 8.91 -14.51
CA PRO A 104 -23.13 9.75 -14.34
C PRO A 104 -23.34 11.10 -15.01
N ILE A 105 -22.97 12.17 -14.31
CA ILE A 105 -22.84 13.49 -14.94
C ILE A 105 -21.64 13.42 -15.86
N MET A 106 -21.78 13.81 -17.12
CA MET A 106 -20.70 13.77 -18.11
C MET A 106 -19.94 15.09 -18.14
N HIS A 107 -18.62 15.03 -18.30
CA HIS A 107 -17.77 16.20 -18.42
C HIS A 107 -18.05 16.89 -19.78
N PRO A 108 -18.25 18.22 -19.80
CA PRO A 108 -18.73 18.91 -21.01
C PRO A 108 -17.66 19.04 -22.10
N ILE A 109 -16.38 18.94 -21.76
CA ILE A 109 -15.24 19.22 -22.64
C ILE A 109 -14.38 17.96 -22.85
N ASP A 110 -13.89 17.40 -21.75
CA ASP A 110 -13.04 16.20 -21.76
C ASP A 110 -13.69 14.99 -22.42
N LYS A 111 -12.88 14.30 -23.21
CA LYS A 111 -13.22 13.11 -23.97
C LYS A 111 -12.14 12.05 -23.81
N ASP A 112 -12.52 10.80 -23.95
CA ASP A 112 -11.59 9.68 -24.00
C ASP A 112 -10.80 9.68 -25.33
N GLU A 113 -9.86 8.76 -25.46
CA GLU A 113 -9.05 8.53 -26.67
C GLU A 113 -9.88 8.24 -27.94
N ASN A 114 -11.13 7.81 -27.77
CA ASN A 114 -12.08 7.51 -28.85
C ASN A 114 -13.03 8.69 -29.13
N GLY A 115 -12.89 9.82 -28.42
CA GLY A 115 -13.74 11.00 -28.56
C GLY A 115 -15.09 10.93 -27.82
N ASN A 116 -15.32 9.92 -26.99
CA ASN A 116 -16.52 9.81 -26.17
C ASN A 116 -16.41 10.71 -24.94
N PRO A 117 -17.52 11.34 -24.49
CA PRO A 117 -17.52 12.09 -23.24
C PRO A 117 -17.12 11.19 -22.05
N VAL A 118 -16.34 11.74 -21.12
CA VAL A 118 -15.97 11.04 -19.88
C VAL A 118 -16.87 11.47 -18.72
N PRO A 119 -17.09 10.63 -17.70
CA PRO A 119 -17.79 11.05 -16.49
C PRO A 119 -17.08 12.19 -15.76
N TYR A 120 -17.84 13.19 -15.32
CA TYR A 120 -17.38 14.28 -14.47
C TYR A 120 -17.03 13.77 -13.08
N PHE A 121 -15.87 14.18 -12.57
CA PHE A 121 -15.44 13.95 -11.21
C PHE A 121 -14.79 15.21 -10.64
N GLU A 122 -14.84 15.34 -9.32
CA GLU A 122 -14.02 16.29 -8.56
C GLU A 122 -12.86 15.52 -7.91
N ALA A 123 -11.64 16.03 -8.04
CA ALA A 123 -10.49 15.52 -7.33
C ALA A 123 -10.39 16.19 -5.96
N GLU A 124 -10.49 15.41 -4.89
CA GLU A 124 -10.26 15.88 -3.52
C GLU A 124 -8.81 15.61 -3.12
N CYS A 125 -7.94 16.61 -3.30
CA CYS A 125 -6.54 16.55 -2.87
C CYS A 125 -6.42 16.69 -1.35
N SER A 126 -5.43 16.00 -0.75
CA SER A 126 -5.18 16.10 0.68
C SER A 126 -4.06 17.09 1.00
N ASP A 127 -4.43 18.31 1.37
CA ASP A 127 -3.48 19.34 1.80
C ASP A 127 -2.65 18.91 3.02
N LEU A 128 -3.23 18.06 3.89
CA LEU A 128 -2.51 17.50 5.02
C LEU A 128 -1.37 16.59 4.55
N LEU A 129 -1.65 15.66 3.61
CA LEU A 129 -0.62 14.78 3.06
C LEU A 129 0.43 15.60 2.29
N MET A 130 0.02 16.61 1.53
CA MET A 130 0.93 17.51 0.84
C MET A 130 1.88 18.20 1.82
N ASN A 131 1.35 18.77 2.90
CA ASN A 131 2.15 19.44 3.92
C ASN A 131 3.08 18.47 4.66
N VAL A 132 2.63 17.24 4.96
CA VAL A 132 3.45 16.20 5.59
C VAL A 132 4.61 15.79 4.68
N LEU A 133 4.33 15.53 3.39
CA LEU A 133 5.34 15.14 2.40
C LEU A 133 6.36 16.26 2.15
N LEU A 134 5.92 17.52 2.09
CA LEU A 134 6.82 18.67 1.97
C LEU A 134 7.76 18.77 3.16
N LYS A 135 7.25 18.65 4.40
CA LYS A 135 8.07 18.68 5.61
C LYS A 135 9.04 17.51 5.70
N ALA A 136 8.65 16.32 5.24
CA ALA A 136 9.53 15.15 5.24
C ALA A 136 10.73 15.32 4.29
N ASN A 137 10.53 15.97 3.14
CA ASN A 137 11.56 16.09 2.09
C ASN A 137 12.31 17.44 2.12
N LYS A 138 11.70 18.48 2.69
CA LYS A 138 12.25 19.83 2.87
C LYS A 138 11.83 20.37 4.24
N PRO A 139 12.40 19.84 5.33
CA PRO A 139 12.19 20.41 6.65
C PRO A 139 12.81 21.81 6.68
N ASP A 140 12.01 22.81 7.07
CA ASP A 140 12.49 24.16 7.40
C ASP A 140 13.55 24.13 8.52
#